data_AF-A0A976FG43-F1
#
_entry.id   AF-A0A976FG43-F1
#
_cell.length_a   1.000
_cell.length_b   1.000
_cell.length_c   1.000
_cell.angle_alpha   90.00
_cell.angle_beta   90.00
_cell.angle_gamma   90.00
#
_symmetry.space_group_name_H-M   'P 1'
#
loop_
_entity.id
_entity.type
_entity.pdbx_description
1 polymer ?
#
loop_
_entity_poly.entity_id
_entity_poly.type
_entity_poly.pdbx_seq_one_letter_code
_entity_poly.pdbx_strand_id
1 'polypeptide(L)'
;MLSDYRYEIQRVRGCDNIWIDLVSRWLPTSKRQPVTVKILVATEKRFRSSAPSSAEHGDAELIFVEGNVGIPTHAKELIAPMLVIAYCGLHLHRAVDVMMHQLRQKNSIKGMGELGNDFVATYLLCKHVKGNQLIQRPWSKHRKPRARNEVAF
;
A
#
# COMPACT_ATOMS: atom_id res chain seq x y z
N MET A 1 -14.94 16.36 -14.78
CA MET A 1 -13.98 16.86 -15.78
C MET A 1 -12.81 17.47 -15.01
N LEU A 2 -11.56 17.09 -15.29
CA LEU A 2 -10.37 17.67 -14.63
C LEU A 2 -9.98 19.06 -15.20
N SER A 3 -10.78 19.58 -16.13
CA SER A 3 -10.52 20.77 -16.95
C SER A 3 -10.40 22.08 -16.17
N ASP A 4 -10.95 22.15 -14.95
CA ASP A 4 -10.99 23.38 -14.14
C ASP A 4 -9.85 23.48 -13.13
N TYR A 5 -8.96 22.48 -13.06
CA TYR A 5 -7.79 22.51 -12.20
C TYR A 5 -6.56 22.94 -13.01
N ARG A 6 -5.96 24.09 -12.64
CA ARG A 6 -4.60 24.42 -13.11
C ARG A 6 -3.62 23.52 -12.38
N TYR A 7 -3.05 22.56 -13.10
CA TYR A 7 -1.95 21.74 -12.61
C TYR A 7 -0.72 21.91 -13.49
N GLU A 8 0.46 21.82 -12.87
CA GLU A 8 1.74 21.78 -13.57
C GLU A 8 2.28 20.36 -13.48
N ILE A 9 2.57 19.74 -14.63
CA ILE A 9 3.17 18.39 -14.66
C ILE A 9 4.69 18.56 -14.54
N GLN A 10 5.23 18.28 -13.35
CA GLN A 10 6.67 18.21 -13.16
C GLN A 10 7.20 16.80 -13.47
N ARG A 11 8.27 16.72 -14.28
CA ARG A 11 8.97 15.46 -14.56
C ARG A 11 10.06 15.23 -13.51
N VAL A 12 9.88 14.21 -12.67
CA VAL A 12 10.89 13.75 -11.71
C VAL A 12 11.66 12.59 -12.34
N ARG A 13 13.00 12.59 -12.23
CA ARG A 13 13.84 11.46 -12.68
C ARG A 13 13.41 10.20 -11.93
N GLY A 14 13.32 9.06 -12.62
CA GLY A 14 12.83 7.81 -12.01
C GLY A 14 13.60 7.37 -10.76
N CYS A 15 14.91 7.60 -10.74
CA CYS A 15 15.79 7.34 -9.59
C CYS A 15 15.54 8.26 -8.38
N ASP A 16 14.91 9.41 -8.60
CA ASP A 16 14.51 10.35 -7.54
C ASP A 16 13.02 10.20 -7.20
N ASN A 17 12.27 9.42 -8.00
CA ASN A 17 10.84 9.23 -7.84
C ASN A 17 10.54 8.09 -6.86
N ILE A 18 10.31 8.51 -5.63
CA ILE A 18 9.94 7.66 -4.49
C ILE A 18 8.73 6.78 -4.83
N TRP A 19 7.76 7.28 -5.62
CA TRP A 19 6.58 6.52 -6.01
C TRP A 19 6.90 5.41 -7.00
N ILE A 20 7.74 5.67 -8.02
CA ILE A 20 8.17 4.65 -8.98
C ILE A 20 8.97 3.57 -8.27
N ASP A 21 9.85 3.95 -7.35
CA ASP A 21 10.63 3.01 -6.59
C ASP A 21 9.77 2.17 -5.62
N LEU A 22 8.87 2.82 -4.86
CA LEU A 22 7.91 2.13 -4.02
C LEU A 22 7.04 1.16 -4.82
N VAL A 23 6.59 1.52 -6.02
CA VAL A 23 5.82 0.65 -6.93
C VAL A 23 6.69 -0.49 -7.50
N SER A 24 7.97 -0.24 -7.79
CA SER A 24 8.90 -1.25 -8.30
C SER A 24 9.15 -2.39 -7.31
N ARG A 25 8.97 -2.13 -6.00
CA ARG A 25 9.06 -3.14 -4.94
C ARG A 25 7.94 -4.19 -4.99
N TRP A 26 6.86 -3.93 -5.73
CA TRP A 26 5.73 -4.85 -5.93
C TRP A 26 5.84 -5.63 -7.24
N LEU A 27 6.76 -5.25 -8.12
CA LEU A 27 7.21 -6.06 -9.25
C LEU A 27 8.26 -7.07 -8.73
N PRO A 28 8.43 -8.23 -9.39
CA PRO A 28 9.44 -9.22 -9.03
C PRO A 28 10.84 -8.66 -9.33
N THR A 29 11.36 -7.82 -8.45
CA THR A 29 12.74 -7.35 -8.47
C THR A 29 13.37 -7.63 -7.11
N SER A 30 14.47 -8.39 -7.11
CA SER A 30 15.12 -8.88 -5.89
C SER A 30 15.99 -7.83 -5.19
N LYS A 31 16.17 -6.64 -5.79
CA LYS A 31 17.07 -5.60 -5.29
C LYS A 31 16.28 -4.34 -4.89
N ARG A 32 16.45 -3.90 -3.64
CA ARG A 32 15.96 -2.57 -3.19
C ARG A 32 16.74 -1.49 -3.93
N GLN A 33 16.05 -0.46 -4.44
CA GLN A 33 16.74 0.62 -5.14
C GLN A 33 17.39 1.62 -4.17
N PRO A 34 18.41 2.38 -4.64
CA PRO A 34 19.17 3.29 -3.78
C PRO A 34 18.33 4.38 -3.11
N VAL A 35 17.25 4.85 -3.74
CA VAL A 35 16.43 5.96 -3.21
C VAL A 35 15.57 5.54 -2.02
N THR A 36 14.91 4.39 -2.06
CA THR A 36 14.18 3.88 -0.89
C THR A 36 15.12 3.49 0.24
N VAL A 37 16.31 2.95 -0.03
CA VAL A 37 17.31 2.73 1.02
C VAL A 37 17.69 4.06 1.70
N LYS A 38 17.97 5.12 0.94
CA LYS A 38 18.27 6.44 1.51
C LYS A 38 17.12 6.99 2.37
N ILE A 39 15.88 6.86 1.91
CA ILE A 39 14.70 7.35 2.65
C ILE A 39 14.48 6.55 3.93
N LEU A 40 14.61 5.23 3.86
CA LEU A 40 14.48 4.36 5.02
C LEU A 40 15.57 4.67 6.06
N VAL A 41 16.83 4.77 5.64
CA VAL A 41 17.94 5.16 6.53
C VAL A 41 17.72 6.54 7.14
N ALA A 42 17.27 7.53 6.35
CA ALA A 42 16.97 8.87 6.86
C ALA A 42 15.81 8.85 7.87
N THR A 43 14.78 8.05 7.60
CA THR A 43 13.62 7.85 8.48
C THR A 43 14.04 7.19 9.80
N GLU A 44 14.81 6.11 9.74
CA GLU A 44 15.34 5.43 10.92
C GLU A 44 16.23 6.35 11.75
N LYS A 45 17.11 7.13 11.10
CA LYS A 45 17.93 8.14 11.79
C LYS A 45 17.07 9.17 12.52
N ARG A 46 15.99 9.66 11.88
CA ARG A 46 15.03 10.62 12.48
C ARG A 46 14.28 10.04 13.68
N PHE A 47 13.98 8.74 13.66
CA PHE A 47 13.16 8.06 14.67
C PHE A 47 13.94 7.05 15.52
N ARG A 48 15.26 7.20 15.63
CA ARG A 48 16.16 6.25 16.29
C ARG A 48 15.77 5.95 17.75
N SER A 49 15.23 6.93 18.47
CA SER A 49 14.75 6.77 19.85
C SER A 49 13.53 5.83 19.98
N SER A 50 12.85 5.53 18.88
CA SER A 50 11.68 4.64 18.85
C SER A 50 11.98 3.24 18.30
N ALA A 51 13.26 2.93 18.05
CA ALA A 51 13.67 1.62 17.57
C ALA A 51 13.40 0.54 18.64
N PRO A 52 12.84 -0.63 18.27
CA PRO A 52 12.61 -1.73 19.20
C PRO A 52 13.94 -2.33 19.67
N SER A 53 13.96 -2.95 20.85
CA SER A 53 15.17 -3.61 21.39
C SER A 53 15.65 -4.80 20.54
N SER A 54 14.75 -5.39 19.75
CA SER A 54 15.05 -6.47 18.81
C SER A 54 15.56 -5.98 17.45
N ALA A 55 15.93 -4.70 17.36
CA ALA A 55 16.49 -4.09 16.16
C ALA A 55 17.93 -4.57 15.92
N GLU A 56 18.15 -5.24 14.80
CA GLU A 56 19.48 -5.61 14.32
C GLU A 56 19.91 -4.64 13.21
N HIS A 57 21.19 -4.27 13.19
CA HIS A 57 21.75 -3.45 12.12
C HIS A 57 22.20 -4.36 10.97
N GLY A 58 21.64 -4.16 9.78
CA GLY A 58 22.10 -4.85 8.57
C GLY A 58 23.20 -4.09 7.82
N ASP A 59 23.75 -4.73 6.78
CA ASP A 59 24.87 -4.22 5.97
C ASP A 59 24.64 -2.84 5.32
N ALA A 60 23.38 -2.42 5.16
CA ALA A 60 23.01 -1.20 4.44
C ALA A 60 22.62 -0.02 5.35
N GLU A 61 23.09 0.01 6.60
CA GLU A 61 22.66 0.96 7.66
C GLU A 61 21.16 0.87 8.00
N LEU A 62 20.46 -0.16 7.51
CA LEU A 62 19.04 -0.38 7.75
C LEU A 62 18.84 -1.21 9.01
N ILE A 63 17.77 -0.90 9.74
CA ILE A 63 17.33 -1.67 10.90
C ILE A 63 16.41 -2.79 10.45
N PHE A 64 16.71 -4.00 10.91
CA PHE A 64 15.88 -5.18 10.72
C PHE A 64 15.22 -5.59 12.03
N VAL A 65 13.97 -6.02 11.93
CA VAL A 65 13.16 -6.56 13.02
C VAL A 65 12.57 -7.87 12.50
N GLU A 66 12.98 -8.99 13.09
CA GLU A 66 12.52 -10.33 12.69
C GLU A 66 12.74 -10.63 11.19
N GLY A 67 13.90 -10.27 10.65
CA GLY A 67 14.26 -10.47 9.23
C GLY A 67 13.57 -9.53 8.24
N ASN A 68 12.68 -8.65 8.70
CA ASN A 68 12.03 -7.61 7.89
C ASN A 68 12.61 -6.23 8.20
N VAL A 69 12.57 -5.30 7.23
CA VAL A 69 13.05 -3.94 7.52
C VAL A 69 12.05 -3.21 8.40
N GLY A 70 12.58 -2.69 9.51
CA GLY A 70 11.82 -1.93 10.49
C GLY A 70 11.43 -0.56 9.93
N ILE A 71 10.15 -0.24 9.99
CA ILE A 71 9.67 1.12 9.72
C ILE A 71 9.03 1.62 11.01
N PRO A 72 9.55 2.72 11.59
CA PRO A 72 8.97 3.33 12.79
C PRO A 72 7.50 3.72 12.56
N THR A 73 6.60 3.34 13.47
CA THR A 73 5.15 3.64 13.39
C THR A 73 4.86 5.15 13.26
N HIS A 74 5.76 6.00 13.77
CA HIS A 74 5.64 7.45 13.71
C HIS A 74 5.99 8.04 12.33
N ALA A 75 6.57 7.26 11.42
CA ALA A 75 6.92 7.69 10.07
C ALA A 75 5.71 7.78 9.13
N LYS A 76 4.67 8.53 9.54
CA LYS A 76 3.40 8.67 8.81
C LYS A 76 3.58 9.15 7.38
N GLU A 77 4.55 10.04 7.15
CA GLU A 77 4.91 10.57 5.82
C GLU A 77 5.39 9.48 4.85
N LEU A 78 5.97 8.39 5.37
CA LEU A 78 6.41 7.24 4.58
C LEU A 78 5.32 6.16 4.50
N ILE A 79 4.64 5.90 5.61
CA ILE A 79 3.61 4.87 5.75
C ILE A 79 2.39 5.20 4.88
N ALA A 80 1.92 6.45 4.86
CA ALA A 80 0.72 6.80 4.10
C ALA A 80 0.87 6.57 2.58
N PRO A 81 1.95 7.01 1.91
CA PRO A 81 2.21 6.65 0.51
C PRO A 81 2.33 5.14 0.30
N MET A 82 2.97 4.40 1.20
CA MET A 82 3.05 2.93 1.12
C MET A 82 1.66 2.29 1.15
N LEU A 83 0.78 2.73 2.05
CA LEU A 83 -0.60 2.24 2.13
C LEU A 83 -1.40 2.61 0.88
N VAL A 84 -1.28 3.84 0.38
CA VAL A 84 -1.91 4.26 -0.88
C VAL A 84 -1.43 3.39 -2.05
N ILE A 85 -0.13 3.16 -2.21
CA ILE A 85 0.40 2.32 -3.29
C ILE A 85 -0.04 0.87 -3.13
N ALA A 86 0.01 0.33 -1.92
CA ALA A 86 -0.38 -1.05 -1.66
C ALA A 86 -1.88 -1.28 -1.89
N TYR A 87 -2.71 -0.27 -1.61
CA TYR A 87 -4.15 -0.34 -1.77
C TYR A 87 -4.63 -0.02 -3.20
N CYS A 88 -4.05 0.99 -3.83
CA CYS A 88 -4.39 1.46 -5.18
C CYS A 88 -3.63 0.73 -6.29
N GLY A 89 -2.50 0.10 -5.98
CA GLY A 89 -1.54 -0.43 -6.95
C GLY A 89 -1.98 -1.71 -7.66
N LEU A 90 -1.01 -2.38 -8.28
CA LEU A 90 -1.12 -3.49 -9.26
C LEU A 90 -2.08 -4.65 -8.89
N HIS A 91 -2.53 -4.74 -7.63
CA HIS A 91 -3.40 -5.80 -7.11
C HIS A 91 -4.89 -5.40 -6.98
N LEU A 92 -5.30 -4.20 -7.42
CA LEU A 92 -6.70 -3.76 -7.62
C LEU A 92 -7.65 -4.06 -6.44
N HIS A 93 -7.89 -3.10 -5.54
CA HIS A 93 -9.00 -3.07 -4.57
C HIS A 93 -9.26 -4.36 -3.75
N ARG A 94 -8.32 -5.31 -3.73
CA ARG A 94 -8.44 -6.52 -2.93
C ARG A 94 -8.42 -6.11 -1.47
N ALA A 95 -9.27 -6.78 -0.68
CA ALA A 95 -9.53 -6.48 0.72
C ALA A 95 -8.25 -6.19 1.51
N VAL A 96 -8.39 -5.40 2.58
CA VAL A 96 -7.30 -4.96 3.47
C VAL A 96 -6.29 -6.07 3.76
N ASP A 97 -6.75 -7.30 3.97
CA ASP A 97 -5.90 -8.46 4.24
C ASP A 97 -4.82 -8.74 3.18
N VAL A 98 -5.12 -8.53 1.90
CA VAL A 98 -4.17 -8.76 0.79
C VAL A 98 -3.08 -7.69 0.79
N MET A 99 -3.48 -6.43 0.92
CA MET A 99 -2.54 -5.29 1.09
C MET A 99 -1.61 -5.55 2.28
N MET A 100 -2.19 -5.98 3.39
CA MET A 100 -1.47 -6.19 4.64
C MET A 100 -0.53 -7.39 4.60
N HIS A 101 -0.93 -8.48 3.95
CA HIS A 101 -0.07 -9.63 3.73
C HIS A 101 1.20 -9.24 2.98
N GLN A 102 1.06 -8.48 1.90
CA GLN A 102 2.21 -8.03 1.11
C GLN A 102 3.11 -7.04 1.85
N LEU A 103 2.55 -6.13 2.63
CA LEU A 103 3.34 -5.22 3.46
C LEU A 103 4.14 -5.96 4.53
N ARG A 104 3.54 -6.98 5.18
CA ARG A 104 4.18 -7.82 6.21
C ARG A 104 5.34 -8.65 5.68
N GLN A 105 5.26 -9.10 4.43
CA GLN A 105 6.31 -9.92 3.82
C GLN A 105 7.65 -9.21 3.67
N LYS A 106 7.67 -7.87 3.66
CA LYS A 106 8.88 -7.08 3.37
C LYS A 106 9.22 -6.03 4.41
N ASN A 107 8.29 -5.70 5.31
CA ASN A 107 8.43 -4.62 6.28
C ASN A 107 7.83 -5.01 7.64
N SER A 108 8.47 -4.55 8.71
CA SER A 108 7.99 -4.66 10.08
C SER A 108 7.55 -3.28 10.56
N ILE A 109 6.26 -3.14 10.87
CA ILE A 109 5.67 -1.90 11.41
C ILE A 109 4.83 -2.28 12.63
N LYS A 110 5.14 -1.71 13.80
CA LYS A 110 4.32 -1.93 14.99
C LYS A 110 2.92 -1.35 14.78
N GLY A 111 1.89 -2.14 15.11
CA GLY A 111 0.49 -1.73 14.96
C GLY A 111 0.01 -1.68 13.51
N MET A 112 0.64 -2.42 12.59
CA MET A 112 0.28 -2.33 11.17
C MET A 112 -1.20 -2.60 10.92
N GLY A 113 -1.79 -3.60 11.59
CA GLY A 113 -3.22 -3.93 11.50
C GLY A 113 -4.15 -2.73 11.67
N GLU A 114 -3.94 -1.98 12.77
CA GLU A 114 -4.71 -0.79 13.11
C GLU A 114 -4.53 0.29 12.05
N LEU A 115 -3.29 0.54 11.61
CA LEU A 115 -2.99 1.52 10.55
C LEU A 115 -3.72 1.21 9.23
N GLY A 116 -3.81 -0.06 8.83
CA GLY A 116 -4.51 -0.43 7.61
C GLY A 116 -6.03 -0.31 7.72
N ASN A 117 -6.59 -0.62 8.89
CA ASN A 117 -8.01 -0.45 9.15
C ASN A 117 -8.41 1.03 9.16
N ASP A 118 -7.63 1.88 9.85
CA ASP A 118 -7.82 3.33 9.88
C ASP A 118 -7.70 3.94 8.47
N PHE A 119 -6.72 3.48 7.69
CA PHE A 119 -6.54 3.91 6.30
C PHE A 119 -7.75 3.56 5.45
N VAL A 120 -8.26 2.33 5.50
CA VAL A 120 -9.42 1.92 4.69
C VAL A 120 -10.72 2.60 5.15
N ALA A 121 -10.87 2.85 6.44
CA ALA A 121 -12.00 3.61 6.99
C ALA A 121 -12.03 5.06 6.50
N THR A 122 -10.89 5.64 6.16
CA THR A 122 -10.76 7.02 5.68
C THR A 122 -10.66 7.14 4.16
N TYR A 123 -10.31 6.06 3.46
CA TYR A 123 -10.11 6.06 2.01
C TYR A 123 -11.43 6.21 1.23
N LEU A 124 -11.62 7.37 0.59
CA LEU A 124 -12.89 7.78 -0.05
C LEU A 124 -13.40 6.81 -1.12
N LEU A 125 -12.51 6.19 -1.89
CA LEU A 125 -12.91 5.25 -2.94
C LEU A 125 -13.47 3.93 -2.35
N CYS A 126 -13.06 3.53 -1.14
CA CYS A 126 -13.71 2.43 -0.42
C CYS A 126 -15.16 2.75 -0.06
N LYS A 127 -15.40 3.96 0.44
CA LYS A 127 -16.75 4.41 0.82
C LYS A 127 -17.66 4.47 -0.39
N HIS A 128 -17.12 4.89 -1.53
CA HIS A 128 -17.85 4.95 -2.80
C HIS A 128 -18.19 3.56 -3.34
N VAL A 129 -17.24 2.61 -3.34
CA VAL A 129 -17.44 1.27 -3.91
C VAL A 129 -18.23 0.34 -2.98
N LYS A 130 -18.00 0.41 -1.65
CA LYS A 130 -18.70 -0.46 -0.69
C LYS A 130 -20.07 0.06 -0.27
N GLY A 131 -20.38 1.34 -0.50
CA GLY A 131 -21.62 1.97 -0.06
C GLY A 131 -21.76 2.03 1.48
N ASN A 132 -22.69 2.84 1.98
CA ASN A 132 -23.02 2.89 3.41
C ASN A 132 -23.98 1.77 3.85
N GLN A 133 -24.52 1.01 2.89
CA GLN A 133 -25.33 -0.18 3.07
C GLN A 133 -24.95 -1.18 1.99
N LEU A 134 -24.45 -2.34 2.41
CA LEU A 134 -24.24 -3.47 1.52
C LEU A 134 -25.62 -4.09 1.21
N ILE A 135 -26.42 -3.45 0.34
CA ILE A 135 -27.66 -4.04 -0.17
C ILE A 135 -27.25 -5.16 -1.12
N GLN A 136 -27.24 -6.40 -0.62
CA GLN A 136 -27.21 -7.56 -1.51
C GLN A 136 -28.40 -7.44 -2.45
N ARG A 137 -28.15 -7.45 -3.77
CA ARG A 137 -29.27 -7.60 -4.71
C ARG A 137 -29.98 -8.92 -4.38
N PRO A 138 -31.32 -8.93 -4.29
CA PRO A 138 -32.06 -10.18 -4.18
C PRO A 138 -31.62 -11.09 -5.32
N TRP A 139 -31.30 -12.34 -5.03
CA TRP A 139 -31.06 -13.33 -6.07
C TRP A 139 -32.28 -13.38 -6.99
N SER A 140 -32.11 -12.97 -8.25
CA SER A 140 -33.17 -13.18 -9.25
C SER A 140 -33.33 -14.69 -9.45
N LYS A 141 -34.56 -15.12 -9.73
CA LYS A 141 -34.88 -16.54 -9.96
C LYS A 141 -33.99 -17.02 -11.12
N HIS A 142 -33.05 -17.92 -10.85
CA HIS A 142 -32.08 -18.38 -11.85
C HIS A 142 -32.80 -18.89 -13.11
N ARG A 143 -32.82 -18.07 -14.18
CA ARG A 143 -33.21 -18.53 -15.51
C ARG A 143 -32.03 -19.28 -16.11
N LYS A 144 -32.25 -20.53 -16.52
CA LYS A 144 -31.25 -21.27 -17.28
C LYS A 144 -31.06 -20.59 -18.64
N PRO A 145 -29.83 -20.24 -19.05
CA PRO A 145 -29.55 -19.78 -20.41
C PRO A 145 -30.00 -20.86 -21.39
N ARG A 146 -30.71 -20.48 -22.46
CA ARG A 146 -31.16 -21.44 -23.49
C ARG A 146 -30.10 -21.67 -24.55
N ALA A 147 -29.13 -20.76 -24.68
CA ALA A 147 -28.01 -20.87 -25.60
C ALA A 147 -26.70 -20.32 -25.01
N ARG A 148 -25.59 -20.68 -25.66
CA ARG A 148 -24.27 -20.12 -25.37
C ARG A 148 -24.27 -18.61 -25.63
N ASN A 149 -23.82 -17.82 -24.64
CA ASN A 149 -23.76 -16.36 -24.64
C ASN A 149 -25.10 -15.61 -24.48
N GLU A 150 -26.17 -16.28 -24.04
CA GLU A 150 -27.35 -15.54 -23.55
C GLU A 150 -27.10 -14.96 -22.16
N VAL A 151 -27.44 -13.68 -21.99
CA VAL A 151 -27.49 -13.01 -20.68
C VAL A 151 -28.91 -13.14 -20.15
N ALA A 152 -29.09 -13.89 -19.08
CA ALA A 152 -30.35 -13.97 -18.35
C ALA A 152 -30.29 -13.03 -17.13
N PHE A 153 -31.16 -12.01 -17.10
CA PHE A 153 -31.37 -11.15 -15.93
C PHE A 153 -32.46 -11.74 -15.02
#